data_AF-A0A7W1D825-F1
#
_entry.id   AF-A0A7W1D825-F1
#
_cell.length_a   1.000
_cell.length_b   1.000
_cell.length_c   1.000
_cell.angle_alpha   90.00
_cell.angle_beta   90.00
_cell.angle_gamma   90.00
#
_symmetry.space_group_name_H-M   'P 1'
#
loop_
_entity.id
_entity.type
_entity.pdbx_description
1 polymer ?
#
loop_
_entity_poly.entity_id
_entity_poly.type
_entity_poly.pdbx_seq_one_letter_code
_entity_poly.pdbx_strand_id
1 'polypeptide(L)' 'REAGEHAARAGASRLVLTHISDELDALRARSEAGAAFGGPVAVAREGAAFEV' A
#
# COMPACT_ATOMS: atom_id res chain seq x y z
N ARG A 1 -0.87 -6.21 5.69
CA ARG A 1 -0.43 -7.43 4.96
C ARG A 1 -1.29 -7.75 3.72
N GLU A 2 -2.60 -7.99 3.87
CA GLU A 2 -3.50 -8.50 2.81
C GLU A 2 -3.45 -7.69 1.50
N ALA A 3 -3.48 -6.35 1.59
CA ALA A 3 -3.36 -5.47 0.42
C ALA A 3 -2.11 -5.77 -0.43
N GLY A 4 -0.99 -6.10 0.22
CA GLY A 4 0.25 -6.49 -0.46
C GLY A 4 0.13 -7.83 -1.18
N GLU A 5 -0.54 -8.81 -0.57
CA GLU A 5 -0.80 -10.12 -1.18
C GLU A 5 -1.71 -9.98 -2.42
N HIS A 6 -2.72 -9.11 -2.34
CA HIS A 6 -3.58 -8.81 -3.49
C HIS A 6 -2.80 -8.16 -4.63
N ALA A 7 -1.95 -7.17 -4.32
CA ALA A 7 -1.13 -6.50 -5.32
C ALA A 7 -0.13 -7.47 -6.00
N ALA A 8 0.50 -8.35 -5.21
CA ALA A 8 1.41 -9.37 -5.73
C ALA A 8 0.68 -10.35 -6.67
N ARG A 9 -0.47 -10.87 -6.25
CA ARG A 9 -1.30 -11.76 -7.09
C ARG A 9 -1.81 -11.08 -8.36
N ALA A 10 -2.07 -9.78 -8.30
CA ALA A 10 -2.51 -8.99 -9.44
C ALA A 10 -1.38 -8.64 -10.42
N GLY A 11 -0.11 -8.90 -10.07
CA GLY A 11 1.03 -8.46 -10.87
C GLY A 11 1.14 -6.93 -10.98
N ALA A 12 0.68 -6.20 -9.96
CA ALA A 12 0.71 -4.75 -9.97
C ALA A 12 2.16 -4.23 -9.99
N SER A 13 2.39 -3.10 -10.67
CA SER A 13 3.70 -2.42 -10.68
C SER A 13 3.92 -1.54 -9.46
N ARG A 14 2.84 -1.10 -8.80
CA ARG A 14 2.86 -0.24 -7.61
C ARG A 14 1.59 -0.45 -6.78
N LEU A 15 1.72 -0.39 -5.46
CA LEU A 15 0.60 -0.40 -4.51
C LEU A 15 0.49 0.96 -3.80
N VAL A 16 -0.71 1.50 -3.73
CA VAL A 16 -1.04 2.70 -2.94
C VAL A 16 -2.08 2.31 -1.88
N LEU A 17 -1.72 2.42 -0.61
CA LEU A 17 -2.62 2.19 0.51
C LEU A 17 -3.45 3.44 0.79
N THR A 18 -4.74 3.26 1.05
CA THR A 18 -5.69 4.31 1.44
C THR A 18 -6.67 3.76 2.48
N HIS A 19 -7.60 4.58 2.97
CA HIS A 19 -8.59 4.21 3.99
C HIS A 19 -7.96 3.53 5.22
N ILE A 20 -6.83 4.07 5.67
CA ILE A 20 -6.21 3.66 6.93
C ILE A 20 -7.00 4.35 8.05
N SER A 21 -7.57 3.58 8.98
CA SER A 21 -8.29 4.14 10.11
C SER A 21 -7.34 4.87 11.05
N ASP A 22 -7.86 5.83 11.81
CA ASP A 22 -7.07 6.61 12.78
C ASP A 22 -6.50 5.74 13.92
N GLU A 23 -7.08 4.56 14.12
CA GLU A 23 -6.61 3.54 15.06
C GLU A 23 -5.44 2.71 14.53
N LEU A 24 -5.17 2.77 13.21
CA LEU A 24 -4.17 1.95 12.54
C LEU A 24 -2.93 2.76 12.18
N ASP A 25 -1.76 2.27 12.60
CA ASP A 25 -0.48 2.88 12.25
C ASP A 25 -0.17 2.72 10.75
N ALA A 26 -0.10 3.85 10.04
CA ALA A 26 0.13 3.88 8.60
C ALA A 26 1.51 3.35 8.18
N LEU A 27 2.54 3.54 9.01
CA LEU A 27 3.90 3.04 8.73
C LEU A 27 3.96 1.53 8.89
N ARG A 28 3.28 0.99 9.90
CA ARG A 28 3.10 -0.45 10.09
C ARG A 28 2.33 -1.05 8.92
N ALA A 29 1.19 -0.46 8.54
CA ALA A 29 0.40 -0.93 7.41
C ALA A 29 1.22 -0.97 6.11
N ARG A 30 2.00 0.09 5.85
CA ARG A 30 2.94 0.16 4.72
C ARG A 30 4.01 -0.93 4.78
N SER A 31 4.62 -1.15 5.95
CA SER A 31 5.66 -2.17 6.14
C SER A 31 5.10 -3.57 5.86
N GLU A 32 3.96 -3.90 6.47
CA GLU A 32 3.33 -5.21 6.28
C GLU A 32 2.84 -5.45 4.84
N ALA A 33 2.34 -4.42 4.17
CA ALA A 33 1.98 -4.50 2.76
C ALA A 33 3.22 -4.66 1.87
N GLY A 34 4.31 -3.93 2.16
CA GLY A 34 5.57 -4.04 1.44
C GLY A 34 6.19 -5.42 1.54
N ALA A 35 6.20 -6.00 2.74
CA ALA A 35 6.70 -7.36 2.97
C ALA A 35 5.93 -8.42 2.15
N ALA A 36 4.61 -8.25 1.99
CA ALA A 36 3.78 -9.18 1.22
C ALA A 36 3.79 -8.90 -0.30
N PHE A 37 3.93 -7.65 -0.72
CA PHE A 37 3.92 -7.24 -2.12
C PHE A 37 5.25 -7.50 -2.82
N GLY A 38 6.37 -7.23 -2.14
CA GLY A 38 7.72 -7.29 -2.74
C GLY A 38 8.03 -6.14 -3.71
N GLY A 39 7.18 -5.11 -3.77
CA GLY A 39 7.31 -3.97 -4.68
C GLY A 39 7.05 -2.61 -4.01
N PRO A 40 7.00 -1.51 -4.79
CA PRO A 40 6.83 -0.16 -4.27
C PRO A 40 5.46 0.04 -3.59
N VAL A 41 5.48 0.45 -2.31
CA VAL A 41 4.26 0.78 -1.53
C VAL A 41 4.30 2.24 -1.06
N ALA A 42 3.25 2.98 -1.42
CA ALA A 42 2.97 4.33 -0.93
C ALA A 42 1.73 4.33 -0.02
N VAL A 43 1.68 5.29 0.91
CA VAL A 43 0.45 5.64 1.63
C VAL A 43 -0.11 6.90 0.99
N ALA A 44 -1.38 6.85 0.59
CA ALA A 44 -2.07 7.99 0.04
C ALA A 44 -2.19 9.11 1.08
N ARG A 45 -2.10 10.34 0.61
CA ARG A 45 -2.42 11.55 1.35
C ARG A 45 -3.32 12.41 0.48
N GLU A 46 -4.04 13.34 1.10
CA GLU A 46 -4.85 14.30 0.36
C GLU A 46 -4.01 15.02 -0.71
N GLY A 47 -4.58 15.12 -1.91
CA GLY A 47 -3.90 15.73 -3.07
C GLY A 47 -2.78 14.89 -3.69
N ALA A 48 -2.54 13.65 -3.26
CA ALA A 48 -1.58 12.78 -3.93
C ALA A 48 -2.03 12.45 -5.38
N ALA A 49 -1.12 12.64 -6.33
CA ALA A 49 -1.29 12.27 -7.73
C ALA A 49 -0.24 11.23 -8.13
N PHE A 50 -0.63 10.29 -8.98
CA PHE A 50 0.23 9.21 -9.46
C PHE A 50 0.12 9.12 -10.98
N GLU A 51 1.27 9.18 -11.65
CA GLU A 51 1.36 8.85 -13.09
C GLU A 51 1.32 7.33 -13.27
N VAL A 52 0.66 6.90 -14.36
CA VAL A 52 0.41 5.50 -14.71
C VAL A 52 0.98 5.20 -16.09
#